data_AF-A0A2D9SWP3-F1
#
_entry.id   AF-A0A2D9SWP3-F1
#
_cell.length_a   1.000
_cell.length_b   1.000
_cell.length_c   1.000
_cell.angle_alpha   90.00
_cell.angle_beta   90.00
_cell.angle_gamma   90.00
#
_symmetry.space_group_name_H-M   'P 1'
#
loop_
_entity.id
_entity.type
_entity.pdbx_description
1 polymer ?
#
loop_
_entity_poly.entity_id
_entity_poly.type
_entity_poly.pdbx_seq_one_letter_code
_entity_poly.pdbx_strand_id
1 'polypeptide(L)' 'MPVTVTLAFSVIPERAEAFKALLRELLPDTRAYEGCLKVNVYEEQENPGRIYLVEDWESKAHQQRYQAWRDE' A
#
# COMPACT_ATOMS: atom_id res chain seq x y z
N MET A 1 4.68 -15.54 12.28
CA MET A 1 5.61 -14.41 12.51
C MET A 1 5.10 -13.23 11.69
N PRO A 2 4.91 -12.06 12.31
CA PRO A 2 4.54 -10.84 11.59
C PRO A 2 5.58 -10.47 10.54
N VAL A 3 5.13 -9.83 9.47
CA VAL A 3 5.99 -9.36 8.38
C VAL A 3 5.64 -7.92 8.03
N THR A 4 6.66 -7.15 7.66
CA THR A 4 6.48 -5.81 7.08
C THR A 4 6.79 -5.89 5.60
N VAL A 5 5.91 -5.37 4.76
CA VAL A 5 6.05 -5.31 3.32
C VAL A 5 6.10 -3.85 2.87
N THR A 6 7.06 -3.54 2.00
CA THR A 6 7.21 -2.21 1.43
C THR A 6 6.90 -2.27 -0.06
N LEU A 7 5.93 -1.47 -0.51
CA LEU A 7 5.66 -1.26 -1.93
C LEU A 7 6.18 0.12 -2.32
N ALA A 8 6.89 0.19 -3.44
CA ALA A 8 7.39 1.43 -4.01
C ALA A 8 6.72 1.67 -5.36
N PHE A 9 6.00 2.79 -5.47
CA PHE A 9 5.34 3.22 -6.68
C PHE A 9 6.14 4.36 -7.31
N SER A 10 6.29 4.27 -8.64
CA SER A 10 6.81 5.37 -9.46
C SER A 10 5.69 5.81 -10.39
N VAL A 11 5.13 6.98 -10.07
CA VAL A 11 4.00 7.61 -10.75
C VAL A 11 4.54 8.85 -11.45
N ILE A 12 4.01 9.17 -12.63
CA ILE A 12 4.33 10.46 -13.25
C ILE A 12 3.84 11.60 -12.34
N PRO A 13 4.65 12.65 -12.08
CA PRO A 13 4.32 13.69 -11.11
C PRO A 13 2.94 14.33 -11.31
N GLU A 14 2.51 14.51 -12.56
CA GLU A 14 1.20 15.08 -12.92
C GLU A 14 0.02 14.22 -12.47
N ARG A 15 0.25 12.93 -12.19
CA ARG A 15 -0.77 11.99 -11.70
C ARG A 15 -0.58 11.62 -10.23
N ALA A 16 0.43 12.15 -9.54
CA ALA A 16 0.71 11.83 -8.15
C ALA A 16 -0.50 12.11 -7.23
N GLU A 17 -1.15 13.27 -7.38
CA GLU A 17 -2.35 13.59 -6.59
C GLU A 17 -3.53 12.67 -6.89
N ALA A 18 -3.75 12.32 -8.16
CA ALA A 18 -4.80 11.39 -8.56
C ALA A 18 -4.54 9.99 -7.98
N PHE A 19 -3.28 9.55 -7.98
CA PHE A 19 -2.88 8.29 -7.37
C PHE A 19 -3.06 8.32 -5.83
N LYS A 20 -2.70 9.41 -5.16
CA LYS A 20 -2.96 9.57 -3.72
C LYS A 20 -4.46 9.57 -3.40
N ALA A 21 -5.30 10.16 -4.24
CA ALA A 21 -6.75 10.09 -4.09
C ALA A 21 -7.25 8.64 -4.21
N LEU A 22 -6.79 7.91 -5.23
CA LEU A 22 -7.10 6.49 -5.38
C LEU A 22 -6.66 5.66 -4.16
N LEU A 23 -5.45 5.90 -3.63
CA LEU A 23 -4.99 5.22 -2.42
C LEU A 23 -5.89 5.52 -1.20
N ARG A 24 -6.41 6.75 -1.06
CA ARG A 24 -7.34 7.07 0.04
C ARG A 24 -8.64 6.27 -0.06
N GLU A 25 -9.09 5.96 -1.27
CA GLU A 25 -10.29 5.16 -1.51
C GLU A 25 -10.04 3.66 -1.32
N LEU A 26 -8.89 3.14 -1.76
CA LEU A 26 -8.59 1.70 -1.74
C LEU A 26 -8.04 1.19 -0.40
N LEU A 27 -7.26 2.01 0.32
CA LEU A 27 -6.58 1.58 1.55
C LEU A 27 -7.49 1.24 2.73
N PRO A 28 -8.70 1.81 2.89
CA PRO A 28 -9.67 1.33 3.88
C PRO A 28 -9.93 -0.19 3.76
N ASP A 29 -10.13 -0.70 2.54
CA ASP A 29 -10.35 -2.14 2.32
C ASP A 29 -9.12 -2.97 2.66
N THR A 30 -7.93 -2.48 2.31
CA THR A 30 -6.67 -3.13 2.71
C THR A 30 -6.54 -3.22 4.22
N ARG A 31 -6.84 -2.13 4.93
CA ARG A 31 -6.79 -2.08 6.41
C ARG A 31 -7.83 -2.97 7.06
N ALA A 32 -8.97 -3.19 6.41
CA ALA A 32 -10.02 -4.09 6.88
C ALA A 32 -9.75 -5.57 6.53
N TYR A 33 -8.78 -5.84 5.65
CA TYR A 33 -8.47 -7.21 5.22
C TYR A 33 -7.87 -8.04 6.35
N GLU A 34 -8.22 -9.32 6.38
CA GLU A 34 -7.79 -10.24 7.43
C GLU A 34 -6.26 -10.30 7.55
N GLY A 35 -5.76 -10.05 8.75
CA GLY A 35 -4.33 -10.09 9.08
C GLY A 35 -3.55 -8.84 8.66
N CYS A 36 -4.19 -7.81 8.12
CA CYS A 36 -3.58 -6.49 7.95
C CYS A 36 -3.56 -5.77 9.31
N LEU A 37 -2.37 -5.46 9.80
CA LEU A 37 -2.18 -4.76 11.08
C LEU A 37 -2.11 -3.24 10.88
N LYS A 38 -1.44 -2.80 9.80
CA LYS A 38 -1.22 -1.38 9.54
C LYS A 38 -0.88 -1.14 8.09
N VAL A 39 -1.32 0.00 7.54
CA VAL A 39 -0.81 0.52 6.26
C VAL A 39 -0.57 2.02 6.37
N ASN A 40 0.68 2.42 6.14
CA ASN A 40 1.12 3.81 6.07
C ASN A 40 1.54 4.17 4.65
N VAL A 41 1.28 5.41 4.26
CA VAL A 41 1.67 5.96 2.97
C VAL A 41 2.71 7.05 3.22
N TYR A 42 3.80 7.01 2.45
CA TYR A 42 4.86 8.00 2.45
C TYR A 42 5.08 8.50 1.03
N GLU A 43 5.47 9.75 0.89
CA GLU A 43 5.84 10.37 -0.37
C GLU A 43 7.28 10.87 -0.23
N GLU A 44 8.08 10.71 -1.28
CA GLU A 44 9.44 11.26 -1.30
C GLU A 44 9.38 12.79 -1.41
N GLN A 45 10.12 13.48 -0.54
CA GLN A 45 10.09 14.94 -0.46
C GLN A 45 10.56 15.64 -1.75
N GLU A 46 11.55 15.06 -2.43
CA GLU A 46 12.16 15.64 -3.64
C GLU A 46 11.44 15.19 -4.93
N ASN A 47 10.63 14.13 -4.86
CA ASN A 47 9.92 13.58 -6.00
C ASN A 47 8.51 13.12 -5.60
N PRO A 48 7.48 13.96 -5.82
CA PRO A 48 6.10 13.58 -5.50
C PRO A 48 5.58 12.38 -6.31
N GLY A 49 6.28 11.99 -7.38
CA GLY A 49 6.00 10.77 -8.13
C GLY A 49 6.45 9.48 -7.44
N ARG A 50 7.24 9.55 -6.36
CA ARG A 50 7.69 8.37 -5.61
C ARG A 50 6.90 8.24 -4.31
N ILE A 51 6.08 7.21 -4.26
CA ILE A 51 5.17 6.94 -3.15
C ILE A 51 5.45 5.54 -2.61
N TYR A 52 5.52 5.41 -1.29
CA TYR A 52 5.79 4.16 -0.60
C TYR A 52 4.61 3.77 0.28
N LEU A 53 4.23 2.50 0.23
CA LEU A 53 3.34 1.90 1.21
C LEU A 53 4.17 0.99 2.12
N VAL A 54 4.01 1.16 3.42
CA VAL A 54 4.57 0.26 4.43
C VAL A 54 3.41 -0.43 5.12
N GLU A 55 3.32 -1.74 4.91
CA GLU A 55 2.23 -2.59 5.35
C GLU A 55 2.73 -3.62 6.37
N ASP A 56 2.11 -3.63 7.54
CA ASP A 56 2.38 -4.64 8.56
C ASP A 56 1.30 -5.71 8.52
N TRP A 57 1.72 -6.97 8.48
CA TRP A 57 0.85 -8.13 8.37
C TRP A 57 1.14 -9.15 9.48
N GLU A 58 0.11 -9.84 9.96
CA GLU A 58 0.25 -10.88 10.99
C GLU A 58 1.12 -12.07 10.53
N SER A 59 1.11 -12.35 9.22
CA SER A 59 1.99 -13.34 8.62
C SER A 59 2.15 -13.11 7.12
N LYS A 60 3.21 -13.70 6.53
CA LYS A 60 3.40 -13.74 5.08
C LYS A 60 2.20 -14.33 4.34
N ALA A 61 1.55 -15.35 4.91
CA ALA A 61 0.39 -15.98 4.28
C ALA A 61 -0.83 -15.05 4.21
N HIS A 62 -1.05 -14.19 5.22
CA HIS A 62 -2.10 -13.15 5.15
C HIS A 62 -1.84 -12.19 4.00
N GLN A 63 -0.60 -11.71 3.88
CA GLN A 63 -0.21 -10.78 2.84
C GLN A 63 -0.33 -11.38 1.43
N GLN A 64 0.04 -12.65 1.24
CA GLN A 64 -0.09 -13.34 -0.04
C GLN A 64 -1.55 -13.54 -0.45
N ARG A 65 -2.44 -13.84 0.51
CA ARG A 65 -3.88 -13.92 0.24
C ARG A 65 -4.46 -12.57 -0.16
N TYR A 66 -4.05 -11.50 0.52
CA TYR A 66 -4.44 -10.14 0.16
C TYR A 66 -3.97 -9.75 -1.25
N GLN A 67 -2.72 -10.05 -1.61
CA GLN A 67 -2.22 -9.80 -2.96
C GLN A 67 -3.03 -10.54 -4.02
N ALA A 68 -3.30 -11.84 -3.81
CA ALA A 68 -4.12 -12.61 -4.74
C ALA A 68 -5.52 -11.99 -4.94
N TRP A 69 -6.16 -11.52 -3.86
CA TRP A 69 -7.45 -10.82 -3.94
C TRP A 69 -7.39 -9.49 -4.71
N ARG A 70 -6.25 -8.79 -4.71
CA ARG A 70 -6.05 -7.54 -5.47
C ARG A 70 -5.70 -7.76 -6.94
N ASP A 71 -5.19 -8.94 -7.30
CA ASP A 71 -4.78 -9.31 -8.66
C ASP A 71 -5.92 -9.95 -9.48
N GLU A 72 -7.08 -10.23 -8.86
CA GLU A 72 -8.32 -10.72 -9.50
C GLU A 72 -9.13 -9.58 -10.16
#